data_AF-A0A147GZW7-F1
#
_entry.id   AF-A0A147GZW7-F1
#
_cell.length_a   1.000
_cell.length_b   1.000
_cell.length_c   1.000
_cell.angle_alpha   90.00
_cell.angle_beta   90.00
_cell.angle_gamma   90.00
#
_symmetry.space_group_name_H-M   'P 1'
#
loop_
_entity.id
_entity.type
_entity.pdbx_description
1 polymer ?
#
loop_
_entity_poly.entity_id
_entity_poly.type
_entity_poly.pdbx_seq_one_letter_code
_entity_poly.pdbx_strand_id
1 'polypeptide(L)' 'MGLYRNSSDEELKQLRAKLFASLHERLTGPTSATVNGRGVQYQQRTDELRTELAAIDAEITRRTGGMRRGPIYIV' A
#
# COMPACT_ATOMS: atom_id res chain seq x y z
N MET A 1 -3.52 -0.37 -20.22
CA MET A 1 -2.04 -0.23 -20.12
C MET A 1 -1.71 -0.19 -18.64
N GLY A 2 -0.93 -1.15 -18.11
CA GLY A 2 -0.69 -1.27 -16.66
C GLY A 2 0.30 -0.23 -16.14
N LEU A 3 0.01 0.38 -14.99
CA LEU A 3 0.79 1.45 -14.34
C LEU A 3 2.29 1.10 -14.17
N TYR A 4 2.63 -0.18 -14.03
CA TYR A 4 3.98 -0.64 -13.75
C TYR A 4 4.62 -1.44 -14.89
N ARG A 5 4.14 -1.28 -16.13
CA ARG A 5 4.61 -2.07 -17.28
C ARG A 5 6.11 -1.93 -17.57
N ASN A 6 6.71 -0.79 -17.21
CA ASN A 6 8.12 -0.50 -17.46
C ASN A 6 9.02 -0.77 -16.24
N SER A 7 8.44 -1.11 -15.08
CA SER A 7 9.21 -1.42 -13.88
C SER A 7 9.72 -2.86 -13.94
N SER A 8 10.96 -3.07 -13.51
CA SER A 8 11.53 -4.40 -13.26
C SER A 8 10.92 -5.05 -12.02
N ASP A 9 11.08 -6.37 -11.89
CA ASP A 9 10.56 -7.11 -10.72
C ASP A 9 11.26 -6.68 -9.41
N GLU A 10 12.53 -6.29 -9.50
CA GLU A 10 13.30 -5.73 -8.39
C GLU A 10 12.69 -4.41 -7.90
N GLU A 11 12.38 -3.50 -8.83
CA GLU A 11 11.78 -2.21 -8.55
C GLU A 11 10.38 -2.36 -7.93
N LEU A 12 9.57 -3.31 -8.43
CA LEU A 12 8.26 -3.61 -7.87
C LEU A 12 8.35 -4.11 -6.41
N LYS A 13 9.33 -4.98 -6.10
CA LYS A 13 9.55 -5.47 -4.73
C LYS A 13 10.02 -4.34 -3.80
N GLN A 14 10.91 -3.48 -4.27
CA GLN A 14 11.38 -2.32 -3.49
C GLN A 14 10.24 -1.33 -3.22
N LEU A 15 9.40 -1.07 -4.22
CA LEU A 15 8.29 -0.14 -4.10
C LEU A 15 7.21 -0.71 -3.14
N ARG A 16 6.92 -2.01 -3.23
CA ARG A 16 6.09 -2.72 -2.24
C ARG A 16 6.63 -2.58 -0.82
N ALA A 17 7.93 -2.79 -0.60
CA ALA A 17 8.54 -2.68 0.71
C ALA A 17 8.44 -1.26 1.28
N LYS A 18 8.65 -0.23 0.45
CA LYS A 18 8.51 1.18 0.85
C LYS A 18 7.07 1.52 1.24
N LEU A 19 6.09 1.12 0.42
CA LEU A 19 4.67 1.36 0.72
C LEU A 19 4.23 0.62 1.98
N PHE A 20 4.69 -0.62 2.18
CA PHE A 20 4.40 -1.39 3.39
C PHE A 20 4.98 -0.72 4.64
N ALA A 21 6.23 -0.26 4.58
CA ALA A 21 6.86 0.47 5.68
C ALA A 21 6.08 1.76 6.01
N SER A 22 5.68 2.54 4.99
CA SER A 22 4.89 3.75 5.19
C SER A 22 3.50 3.46 5.77
N LEU A 23 2.85 2.38 5.33
CA LEU A 23 1.56 1.95 5.90
C LEU A 23 1.74 1.53 7.37
N HIS A 24 2.79 0.77 7.67
CA HIS A 24 3.09 0.32 9.02
C HIS A 24 3.39 1.49 9.96
N GLU A 25 4.19 2.45 9.52
CA GLU A 25 4.50 3.68 10.27
C GLU A 25 3.24 4.49 10.55
N ARG A 26 2.32 4.61 9.59
CA ARG A 26 1.04 5.30 9.81
C ARG A 26 0.15 4.56 10.81
N LEU A 27 0.05 3.24 10.70
CA LEU A 27 -0.77 2.43 11.59
C LEU A 27 -0.24 2.35 13.03
N THR A 28 1.08 2.40 13.19
CA THR A 28 1.75 2.30 14.51
C THR A 28 2.10 3.66 15.11
N GLY A 29 2.18 4.70 14.28
CA GLY A 29 2.45 6.07 14.70
C GLY A 29 1.24 6.75 15.36
N PRO A 30 1.48 7.83 16.12
CA PRO A 30 0.41 8.58 16.76
C PRO A 30 -0.54 9.19 15.71
N THR A 31 -1.76 8.64 15.62
CA THR A 31 -2.81 9.08 14.68
C THR A 31 -3.32 10.50 14.98
N SER A 32 -3.13 10.95 16.22
CA SER A 32 -3.48 12.29 16.68
C SER A 32 -2.38 12.84 17.60
N ALA A 33 -1.97 14.07 17.34
CA ALA A 33 -1.12 14.83 18.25
C ALA A 33 -1.86 16.08 18.71
N THR A 34 -1.88 16.33 20.02
CA THR A 34 -2.43 17.58 20.57
C THR A 34 -1.28 18.56 20.76
N VAL A 35 -1.25 19.62 19.94
CA VAL A 35 -0.26 20.70 20.06
C VAL A 35 -0.99 21.95 20.51
N ASN A 36 -0.61 22.50 21.67
CA ASN A 36 -1.20 23.73 22.24
C ASN A 36 -2.74 23.71 22.31
N GLY A 37 -3.33 22.58 22.73
CA GLY A 37 -4.78 22.44 22.87
C GLY A 37 -5.57 22.30 21.56
N ARG A 38 -4.90 22.31 20.40
CA ARG A 38 -5.51 21.97 19.10
C ARG A 38 -5.13 20.53 18.74
N GLY A 39 -6.15 19.67 18.64
CA GLY A 39 -5.97 18.32 18.15
C GLY A 39 -5.70 18.33 16.65
N VAL A 40 -4.52 17.88 16.24
CA VAL A 40 -4.22 17.61 14.83
C VAL A 40 -4.45 16.13 14.61
N GLN A 41 -5.54 15.79 13.91
CA GLN A 41 -5.74 14.46 13.36
C GLN A 41 -4.97 14.38 12.05
N TYR A 42 -3.96 13.51 12.00
CA TYR A 42 -3.32 13.20 10.74
C TYR A 42 -4.33 12.42 9.91
N GLN A 43 -4.77 12.99 8.79
CA GLN A 43 -5.62 12.30 7.83
C GLN A 43 -4.76 11.22 7.15
N GLN A 44 -4.66 10.08 7.80
CA GLN A 44 -3.90 8.94 7.29
C GLN A 44 -4.66 8.38 6.10
N ARG A 45 -4.30 8.81 4.88
CA ARG A 45 -4.82 8.24 3.62
C ARG A 45 -4.28 6.81 3.43
N THR A 46 -4.69 5.91 4.31
CA THR A 46 -4.29 4.50 4.32
C THR A 46 -4.99 3.71 3.23
N ASP A 47 -6.18 4.15 2.80
CA ASP A 47 -6.96 3.53 1.73
C ASP A 47 -6.28 3.64 0.37
N GLU A 48 -5.70 4.81 0.06
CA GLU A 48 -4.91 5.03 -1.16
C GLU A 48 -3.68 4.10 -1.17
N LEU A 49 -2.94 4.03 -0.06
CA LEU A 49 -1.79 3.14 0.09
C LEU A 49 -2.15 1.66 -0.06
N ARG A 50 -3.28 1.23 0.52
CA ARG A 50 -3.77 -0.16 0.39
C ARG A 50 -4.15 -0.50 -1.05
N THR A 51 -4.80 0.44 -1.73
CA THR A 51 -5.18 0.28 -3.14
C THR A 51 -3.94 0.14 -4.02
N GLU A 52 -2.93 0.97 -3.79
CA GLU A 52 -1.67 0.91 -4.54
C GLU A 52 -0.89 -0.39 -4.26
N LEU A 53 -0.83 -0.81 -2.99
CA LEU A 53 -0.20 -2.09 -2.61
C LEU A 53 -0.87 -3.28 -3.31
N ALA A 54 -2.21 -3.29 -3.38
CA ALA A 54 -2.96 -4.34 -4.05
C ALA A 54 -2.70 -4.36 -5.57
N ALA A 55 -2.53 -3.19 -6.20
CA ALA A 55 -2.19 -3.09 -7.61
C ALA A 55 -0.80 -3.66 -7.92
N ILE A 56 0.18 -3.41 -7.03
CA ILE A 56 1.54 -3.95 -7.16
C ILE A 56 1.57 -5.45 -6.92
N ASP A 57 0.89 -5.95 -5.90
CA ASP A 57 0.81 -7.39 -5.62
C ASP A 57 0.13 -8.14 -6.77
N ALA A 58 -0.90 -7.54 -7.39
CA ALA A 58 -1.54 -8.10 -8.57
C ALA A 58 -0.58 -8.17 -9.77
N GLU A 59 0.25 -7.15 -9.99
CA GLU A 59 1.24 -7.13 -11.07
C GLU A 59 2.39 -8.12 -10.82
N ILE A 60 2.90 -8.21 -9.59
CA ILE A 60 3.91 -9.22 -9.20
C ILE A 60 3.36 -10.64 -9.42
N THR A 61 2.13 -10.89 -8.96
CA THR A 61 1.44 -12.19 -9.12
C THR A 61 1.26 -12.55 -10.60
N ARG A 62 0.87 -11.57 -11.43
CA ARG A 62 0.72 -11.74 -12.87
C ARG A 62 2.03 -12.13 -13.54
N ARG A 63 3.16 -11.56 -13.12
CA ARG A 63 4.49 -11.84 -13.69
C ARG A 63 5.08 -13.16 -13.23
N THR A 64 4.85 -13.53 -11.97
CA THR A 64 5.29 -14.83 -11.41
C THR A 64 4.45 -16.01 -11.90
N GLY A 65 3.43 -15.80 -12.74
CA GLY A 65 2.57 -16.86 -13.27
C GLY A 65 1.61 -17.45 -12.24
N GLY A 66 1.46 -16.80 -11.08
CA GLY A 66 0.54 -17.23 -10.03
C GLY A 66 -0.90 -17.07 -10.48
N MET A 67 -1.64 -18.18 -10.47
CA MET A 67 -3.06 -18.23 -10.77
C MET A 67 -3.82 -17.15 -9.98
N ARG A 68 -4.58 -16.29 -10.68
CA ARG A 68 -5.37 -15.18 -10.12
C ARG A 68 -6.32 -15.69 -9.02
N ARG A 69 -5.91 -15.61 -7.76
CA ARG A 69 -6.85 -15.58 -6.64
C ARG A 69 -7.31 -14.13 -6.50
N GLY A 70 -8.41 -13.80 -7.17
CA GLY A 70 -9.10 -12.52 -6.97
C GLY A 70 -9.55 -12.36 -5.51
N PRO A 71 -9.83 -11.12 -5.05
CA PRO A 71 -10.23 -10.87 -3.67
C PRO A 71 -11.54 -11.60 -3.36
N ILE A 72 -11.53 -12.45 -2.33
CA ILE A 72 -12.75 -12.94 -1.70
C ILE A 72 -13.24 -11.82 -0.79
N TYR A 73 -14.28 -11.11 -1.22
CA TYR A 73 -15.08 -10.29 -0.34
C TYR A 73 -15.90 -11.23 0.55
N ILE A 74 -15.51 -11.38 1.82
CA ILE A 74 -16.37 -12.00 2.82
C ILE A 74 -17.32 -10.88 3.28
N VAL A 75 -18.61 -11.06 2.98
CA VAL A 75 -19.74 -10.23 3.46
C VAL A 75 -20.18 -10.73 4.83
#